data_AF-A0A7V7DUU3-F1
#
_entry.id   AF-A0A7V7DUU3-F1
#
_cell.length_a   1.000
_cell.length_b   1.000
_cell.length_c   1.000
_cell.angle_alpha   90.00
_cell.angle_beta   90.00
_cell.angle_gamma   90.00
#
_symmetry.space_group_name_H-M   'P 1'
#
loop_
_entity.id
_entity.type
_entity.pdbx_description
1 polymer ?
#
loop_
_entity_poly.entity_id
_entity_poly.type
_entity_poly.pdbx_seq_one_letter_code
_entity_poly.pdbx_strand_id
1 'polypeptide(L)'
;MRRVLLYSMMVPAVFWLTGCTVIVHEQKRHPRMPGVICVPDDGTIEEINAAGKLSFEPSRKDAYERIARRPGLSDAAQEHLVNAVFDNLSFEPSKRDVLMALISNPCFSPAGRQAILTQLDRLSFEPTKSEILEAISRR
;
A
#
# COMPACT_ATOMS: atom_id res chain seq x y z
N MET A 1 -28.39 63.70 4.24
CA MET A 1 -27.24 63.78 5.16
C MET A 1 -26.75 62.35 5.35
N ARG A 2 -25.88 61.75 4.51
CA ARG A 2 -24.56 62.19 3.98
C ARG A 2 -23.67 62.68 5.13
N ARG A 3 -22.56 61.98 5.39
CA ARG A 3 -21.68 61.97 6.60
C ARG A 3 -22.18 60.90 7.57
N VAL A 4 -21.84 59.61 7.44
CA VAL A 4 -20.61 59.01 8.00
C VAL A 4 -20.12 57.84 7.11
N LEU A 5 -20.03 58.09 5.80
CA LEU A 5 -19.55 57.13 4.78
C LEU A 5 -18.04 57.31 4.47
N LEU A 6 -17.24 57.67 5.47
CA LEU A 6 -15.82 58.03 5.31
C LEU A 6 -14.96 57.49 6.48
N TYR A 7 -15.05 56.20 6.77
CA TYR A 7 -13.99 55.44 7.47
C TYR A 7 -13.59 54.21 6.63
N SER A 8 -13.64 54.38 5.31
CA SER A 8 -13.05 53.49 4.32
C SER A 8 -11.76 54.14 3.83
N MET A 9 -10.64 53.83 4.48
CA MET A 9 -9.31 53.67 3.88
C MET A 9 -8.24 53.62 4.99
N MET A 10 -7.28 52.72 4.80
CA MET A 10 -6.08 52.47 5.61
C MET A 10 -6.26 51.67 6.91
N VAL A 11 -6.22 50.33 6.80
CA VAL A 11 -5.08 49.51 7.26
C VAL A 11 -5.09 48.20 6.45
N PRO A 12 -4.27 48.04 5.40
CA PRO A 12 -4.04 46.74 4.79
C PRO A 12 -2.83 46.05 5.43
N ALA A 13 -2.91 44.71 5.46
CA ALA A 13 -1.78 43.79 5.44
C ALA A 13 -0.92 43.62 6.71
N VAL A 14 -1.48 43.01 7.76
CA VAL A 14 -0.74 42.03 8.59
C VAL A 14 -1.77 41.09 9.20
N PHE A 15 -1.97 39.89 8.65
CA PHE A 15 -2.38 38.66 9.37
C PHE A 15 -2.48 37.47 8.38
N TRP A 16 -1.49 37.37 7.47
CA TRP A 16 -1.28 36.21 6.61
C TRP A 16 -0.24 35.26 7.22
N LEU A 17 -0.41 34.85 8.47
CA LEU A 17 0.49 33.90 9.14
C LEU A 17 -0.24 33.01 10.17
N THR A 18 -1.43 32.50 9.84
CA THR A 18 -1.92 31.28 10.52
C THR A 18 -1.44 30.08 9.74
N GLY A 19 -0.27 29.58 10.13
CA GLY A 19 0.35 28.40 9.54
C GLY A 19 -0.55 27.17 9.62
N CYS A 20 -0.60 26.42 8.53
CA CYS A 20 -1.09 25.05 8.54
C CYS A 20 -0.13 24.21 9.39
N THR A 21 -0.49 23.89 10.63
CA THR A 21 0.15 22.76 11.32
C THR A 21 -0.40 21.49 10.70
N VAL A 22 0.37 20.86 9.82
CA VAL A 22 0.16 19.46 9.47
C VAL A 22 0.48 18.67 10.73
N ILE A 23 -0.56 18.25 11.45
CA ILE A 23 -0.45 17.24 12.49
C ILE A 23 -0.15 15.94 11.76
N VAL A 24 1.13 15.61 11.63
CA VAL A 24 1.55 14.25 11.29
C VAL A 24 1.12 13.39 12.47
N HIS A 25 0.09 12.59 12.28
CA HIS A 25 -0.28 11.56 13.25
C HIS A 25 0.85 10.52 13.21
N GLU A 26 1.79 10.65 14.15
CA GLU A 26 2.87 9.71 14.32
C GLU A 26 2.26 8.39 14.82
N GLN A 27 1.90 7.53 13.86
CA GLN A 27 1.43 6.19 14.12
C GLN A 27 2.56 5.46 14.84
N LYS A 28 2.36 5.22 16.14
CA LYS A 28 3.25 4.50 17.04
C LYS A 28 3.88 3.31 16.31
N ARG A 29 5.12 3.48 15.85
CA ARG A 29 5.94 2.37 15.35
C ARG A 29 6.25 1.51 16.56
N HIS A 30 5.69 0.31 16.58
CA HIS A 30 6.11 -0.75 17.49
C HIS A 30 7.62 -0.96 17.40
N PRO A 31 8.30 -1.35 18.50
CA PRO A 31 9.74 -1.59 18.49
C PRO A 31 10.03 -2.75 17.54
N ARG A 32 10.68 -2.46 16.40
CA ARG A 32 11.20 -3.49 15.50
C ARG A 32 12.34 -4.22 16.20
N MET A 33 12.32 -5.55 16.15
CA MET A 33 13.41 -6.41 16.62
C MET A 33 14.74 -5.96 16.00
N PRO A 34 15.84 -5.90 16.77
CA PRO A 34 17.14 -5.52 16.26
C PRO A 34 17.74 -6.69 15.47
N GLY A 35 17.91 -6.51 14.15
CA GLY A 35 18.69 -7.47 13.33
C GLY A 35 18.40 -7.50 11.83
N VAL A 36 17.30 -6.92 11.35
CA VAL A 36 17.03 -6.88 9.91
C VAL A 36 17.55 -5.57 9.34
N ILE A 37 18.64 -5.66 8.57
CA ILE A 37 19.10 -4.56 7.72
C ILE A 37 17.97 -4.31 6.70
N CYS A 38 17.19 -3.25 6.89
CA CYS A 38 16.20 -2.82 5.92
C CYS A 38 16.97 -2.32 4.68
N VAL A 39 17.05 -3.17 3.66
CA VAL A 39 17.46 -2.74 2.32
C VAL A 39 16.45 -1.67 1.87
N PRO A 40 16.89 -0.53 1.30
CA PRO A 40 15.99 0.50 0.81
C PRO A 40 14.91 -0.08 -0.10
N ASP A 41 13.65 0.24 0.20
CA ASP A 41 12.46 -0.35 -0.45
C ASP A 41 12.34 -0.02 -1.94
N ASP A 42 12.99 1.08 -2.36
CA ASP A 42 12.92 1.64 -3.71
C ASP A 42 13.21 0.59 -4.80
N GLY A 43 14.25 -0.24 -4.60
CA GLY A 43 14.63 -1.24 -5.59
C GLY A 43 13.59 -2.35 -5.79
N THR A 44 12.88 -2.75 -4.71
CA THR A 44 11.85 -3.81 -4.81
C THR A 44 10.57 -3.25 -5.41
N ILE A 45 10.20 -2.01 -5.05
CA ILE A 45 9.05 -1.32 -5.64
C ILE A 45 9.26 -1.13 -7.15
N GLU A 46 10.47 -0.73 -7.57
CA GLU A 46 10.83 -0.66 -8.98
C GLU A 46 10.75 -2.02 -9.69
N GLU A 47 11.18 -3.11 -9.04
CA GLU A 47 11.05 -4.47 -9.58
C GLU A 47 9.58 -4.86 -9.78
N ILE A 48 8.70 -4.56 -8.81
CA ILE A 48 7.25 -4.80 -8.92
C ILE A 48 6.66 -4.00 -10.09
N ASN A 49 7.05 -2.74 -10.24
CA ASN A 49 6.60 -1.89 -11.34
C ASN A 49 7.09 -2.40 -12.70
N ALA A 50 8.33 -2.89 -12.78
CA ALA A 50 8.88 -3.50 -13.99
C ALA A 50 8.15 -4.80 -14.33
N ALA A 51 7.85 -5.63 -13.34
CA ALA A 51 7.04 -6.84 -13.52
C ALA A 51 5.64 -6.52 -14.05
N GLY A 52 4.99 -5.46 -13.56
CA GLY A 52 3.67 -5.03 -14.05
C GLY A 52 3.64 -4.60 -15.52
N LYS A 53 4.78 -4.22 -16.09
CA LYS A 53 4.91 -3.81 -17.49
C LYS A 53 5.12 -4.99 -18.46
N LEU A 54 5.25 -6.23 -17.97
CA LEU A 54 5.38 -7.39 -18.85
C LEU A 54 4.11 -7.58 -19.68
N SER A 55 4.28 -7.87 -20.97
CA SER A 55 3.17 -7.92 -21.93
C SER A 55 2.16 -9.04 -21.67
N PHE A 56 2.59 -10.13 -21.04
CA PHE A 56 1.79 -11.32 -20.82
C PHE A 56 1.51 -11.55 -19.35
N GLU A 57 0.25 -11.85 -19.03
CA GLU A 57 -0.19 -12.07 -17.67
C GLU A 57 0.53 -13.23 -16.96
N PRO A 58 0.78 -14.40 -17.59
CA PRO A 58 1.58 -15.45 -16.97
C PRO A 58 2.95 -14.95 -16.51
N SER A 59 3.61 -14.11 -17.31
CA SER A 59 4.91 -13.54 -16.94
C SER A 59 4.81 -12.55 -15.77
N ARG A 60 3.75 -11.73 -15.71
CA ARG A 60 3.47 -10.85 -14.56
C ARG A 60 3.24 -11.67 -13.30
N LYS A 61 2.38 -12.69 -13.39
CA LYS A 61 2.07 -13.62 -12.30
C LYS A 61 3.34 -14.28 -11.76
N ASP A 62 4.15 -14.88 -12.63
CA ASP A 62 5.38 -15.57 -12.22
C ASP A 62 6.40 -14.62 -11.57
N ALA A 63 6.53 -13.40 -12.10
CA ALA A 63 7.38 -12.39 -11.51
C ALA A 63 6.89 -11.96 -10.12
N TYR A 64 5.60 -11.69 -9.97
CA TYR A 64 5.00 -11.34 -8.68
C TYR A 64 5.07 -12.46 -7.65
N GLU A 65 4.82 -13.72 -8.05
CA GLU A 65 4.99 -14.88 -7.17
C GLU A 65 6.42 -14.99 -6.66
N ARG A 66 7.42 -14.81 -7.55
CA ARG A 66 8.82 -14.84 -7.15
C ARG A 66 9.14 -13.75 -6.13
N ILE A 67 8.67 -12.53 -6.36
CA ILE A 67 8.84 -11.41 -5.42
C ILE A 67 8.17 -11.76 -4.10
N ALA A 68 6.90 -12.20 -4.12
CA ALA A 68 6.10 -12.55 -2.94
C ALA A 68 6.77 -13.56 -2.01
N ARG A 69 7.59 -14.48 -2.55
CA ARG A 69 8.30 -15.52 -1.78
C ARG A 69 9.62 -15.03 -1.17
N ARG A 70 10.10 -13.83 -1.49
CA ARG A 70 11.41 -13.34 -1.01
C ARG A 70 11.38 -13.06 0.49
N PRO A 71 12.32 -13.60 1.28
CA PRO A 71 12.42 -13.24 2.69
C PRO A 71 12.78 -11.75 2.83
N GLY A 72 12.32 -11.12 3.91
CA GLY A 72 12.68 -9.73 4.22
C GLY A 72 12.03 -8.68 3.31
N LEU A 73 10.97 -9.03 2.57
CA LEU A 73 10.09 -8.05 1.94
C LEU A 73 9.57 -7.06 2.99
N SER A 74 9.83 -5.77 2.78
CA SER A 74 9.33 -4.73 3.67
C SER A 74 7.82 -4.56 3.61
N ASP A 75 7.27 -3.95 4.65
CA ASP A 75 5.84 -3.65 4.75
C ASP A 75 5.33 -2.88 3.51
N ALA A 76 6.08 -1.86 3.07
CA ALA A 76 5.74 -1.05 1.89
C ALA A 76 5.80 -1.84 0.59
N ALA A 77 6.81 -2.70 0.41
CA ALA A 77 6.91 -3.55 -0.77
C ALA A 77 5.77 -4.60 -0.82
N GLN A 78 5.37 -5.15 0.32
CA GLN A 78 4.24 -6.10 0.39
C GLN A 78 2.92 -5.43 0.04
N GLU A 79 2.63 -4.25 0.59
CA GLU A 79 1.45 -3.46 0.23
C GLU A 79 1.44 -3.12 -1.27
N HIS A 80 2.57 -2.64 -1.79
CA HIS A 80 2.70 -2.28 -3.21
C HIS A 80 2.51 -3.49 -4.13
N LEU A 81 3.05 -4.65 -3.74
CA LEU A 81 2.85 -5.90 -4.48
C LEU A 81 1.37 -6.29 -4.53
N VAL A 82 0.64 -6.19 -3.42
CA VAL A 82 -0.79 -6.51 -3.39
C VAL A 82 -1.57 -5.59 -4.34
N ASN A 83 -1.32 -4.27 -4.28
CA ASN A 83 -1.94 -3.32 -5.20
C ASN A 83 -1.65 -3.68 -6.66
N ALA A 84 -0.37 -3.93 -6.97
CA ALA A 84 0.06 -4.29 -8.32
C ALA A 84 -0.57 -5.60 -8.82
N VAL A 85 -0.79 -6.58 -7.94
CA VAL A 85 -1.49 -7.84 -8.27
C VAL A 85 -2.93 -7.58 -8.69
N PHE A 86 -3.67 -6.78 -7.92
CA PHE A 86 -5.07 -6.49 -8.24
C PHE A 86 -5.23 -5.60 -9.48
N ASP A 87 -4.26 -4.74 -9.76
CA ASP A 87 -4.31 -3.79 -10.87
C ASP A 87 -3.81 -4.38 -12.19
N ASN A 88 -2.83 -5.30 -12.15
CA ASN A 88 -2.16 -5.80 -13.36
C ASN A 88 -2.48 -7.26 -13.72
N LEU A 89 -3.08 -8.04 -12.81
CA LEU A 89 -3.59 -9.38 -13.14
C LEU A 89 -5.08 -9.30 -13.40
N SER A 90 -5.55 -9.94 -14.46
CA SER A 90 -6.97 -9.96 -14.83
C SER A 90 -7.64 -11.20 -14.24
N PHE A 91 -6.94 -12.34 -14.30
CA PHE A 91 -7.45 -13.63 -13.89
C PHE A 91 -7.32 -13.82 -12.38
N GLU A 92 -8.45 -14.16 -11.77
CA GLU A 92 -8.53 -14.40 -10.33
C GLU A 92 -7.65 -15.56 -9.83
N PRO A 93 -7.50 -16.70 -10.55
CA PRO A 93 -6.53 -17.72 -10.19
C PRO A 93 -5.10 -17.18 -10.09
N SER A 94 -4.70 -16.28 -10.99
CA SER A 94 -3.38 -15.66 -10.97
C SER A 94 -3.20 -14.73 -9.77
N LYS A 95 -4.23 -13.95 -9.40
CA LYS A 95 -4.22 -13.15 -8.16
C LYS A 95 -4.08 -14.05 -6.94
N ARG A 96 -4.94 -15.05 -6.82
CA ARG A 96 -4.94 -16.02 -5.72
C ARG A 96 -3.55 -16.59 -5.51
N ASP A 97 -2.92 -17.13 -6.55
CA ASP A 97 -1.64 -17.81 -6.41
C ASP A 97 -0.55 -16.89 -5.85
N VAL A 98 -0.49 -15.62 -6.31
CA VAL A 98 0.46 -14.63 -5.77
C VAL A 98 0.13 -14.26 -4.32
N LEU A 99 -1.15 -14.02 -4.01
CA LEU A 99 -1.56 -13.66 -2.65
C LEU A 99 -1.26 -14.80 -1.66
N MET A 100 -1.50 -16.05 -2.05
CA MET A 100 -1.17 -17.23 -1.26
C MET A 100 0.34 -17.37 -1.06
N ALA A 101 1.14 -17.06 -2.08
CA ALA A 101 2.60 -17.03 -1.96
C ALA A 101 3.06 -15.96 -0.96
N LEU A 102 2.45 -14.78 -0.98
CA LEU A 102 2.77 -13.70 -0.05
C LEU A 102 2.36 -14.04 1.40
N ILE A 103 1.16 -14.57 1.61
CA ILE A 103 0.68 -15.03 2.93
C ILE A 103 1.60 -16.13 3.47
N SER A 104 2.10 -17.01 2.60
CA SER A 104 3.04 -18.08 2.98
C SER A 104 4.47 -17.58 3.24
N ASN A 105 4.77 -16.30 3.00
CA ASN A 105 6.08 -15.72 3.31
C ASN A 105 6.30 -15.60 4.82
N PRO A 106 7.41 -16.13 5.40
CA PRO A 106 7.70 -16.01 6.83
C PRO A 106 7.70 -14.58 7.39
N CYS A 107 7.97 -13.59 6.54
CA CYS A 107 7.95 -12.17 6.87
C CYS A 107 6.62 -11.49 6.50
N PHE A 108 5.53 -12.23 6.30
CA PHE A 108 4.22 -11.66 5.97
C PHE A 108 3.79 -10.64 7.03
N SER A 109 3.62 -9.41 6.58
CA SER A 109 3.46 -8.24 7.45
C SER A 109 1.99 -7.88 7.70
N PRO A 110 1.70 -7.16 8.80
CA PRO A 110 0.38 -6.57 9.01
C PRO A 110 -0.07 -5.64 7.88
N ALA A 111 0.85 -4.93 7.23
CA ALA A 111 0.55 -4.05 6.10
C ALA A 111 0.09 -4.85 4.88
N GLY A 112 0.82 -5.91 4.52
CA GLY A 112 0.41 -6.85 3.46
C GLY A 112 -0.95 -7.49 3.76
N ARG A 113 -1.18 -7.92 5.01
CA ARG A 113 -2.48 -8.44 5.48
C ARG A 113 -3.59 -7.43 5.27
N GLN A 114 -3.41 -6.20 5.73
CA GLN A 114 -4.41 -5.14 5.61
C GLN A 114 -4.71 -4.82 4.13
N ALA A 115 -3.69 -4.75 3.29
CA ALA A 115 -3.83 -4.50 1.86
C ALA A 115 -4.68 -5.58 1.18
N ILE A 116 -4.47 -6.87 1.50
CA ILE A 116 -5.27 -7.98 0.98
C ILE A 116 -6.73 -7.86 1.44
N LEU A 117 -6.95 -7.68 2.75
CA LEU A 117 -8.30 -7.62 3.32
C LEU A 117 -9.13 -6.45 2.75
N THR A 118 -8.50 -5.29 2.55
CA THR A 118 -9.16 -4.10 2.01
C THR A 118 -9.61 -4.29 0.55
N GLN A 119 -8.95 -5.19 -0.18
CA GLN A 119 -9.20 -5.42 -1.60
C GLN A 119 -9.90 -6.74 -1.89
N LEU A 120 -10.26 -7.51 -0.84
CA LEU A 120 -10.84 -8.83 -0.98
C LEU A 120 -12.15 -8.82 -1.79
N ASP A 121 -12.93 -7.74 -1.69
CA ASP A 121 -14.17 -7.55 -2.45
C ASP A 121 -13.95 -7.34 -3.95
N ARG A 122 -12.70 -7.08 -4.39
CA ARG A 122 -12.34 -7.04 -5.82
C ARG A 122 -12.24 -8.44 -6.44
N LEU A 123 -12.27 -9.50 -5.63
CA LEU A 123 -12.38 -10.89 -6.10
C LEU A 123 -13.86 -11.23 -6.34
N SER A 124 -14.14 -11.95 -7.42
CA SER A 124 -15.49 -12.30 -7.82
C SER A 124 -15.93 -13.66 -7.26
N PHE A 125 -14.99 -14.58 -6.99
CA PHE A 125 -15.32 -15.92 -6.53
C PHE A 125 -15.22 -16.02 -5.00
N GLU A 126 -16.37 -16.24 -4.35
CA GLU A 126 -16.45 -16.49 -2.90
C GLU A 126 -15.53 -17.62 -2.40
N PRO A 127 -15.37 -18.76 -3.11
CA PRO A 127 -14.41 -19.79 -2.72
C PRO A 127 -12.98 -19.25 -2.58
N THR A 128 -12.54 -18.38 -3.51
CA THR A 128 -11.20 -17.79 -3.48
C THR A 128 -11.06 -16.81 -2.31
N LYS A 129 -12.09 -16.00 -2.02
CA LYS A 129 -12.09 -15.12 -0.84
C LYS A 129 -11.97 -15.92 0.46
N SER A 130 -12.79 -16.97 0.59
CA SER A 130 -12.81 -17.84 1.77
C SER A 130 -11.45 -18.50 2.00
N GLU A 131 -10.82 -19.00 0.93
CA GLU A 131 -9.49 -19.62 1.01
C GLU A 131 -8.42 -18.63 1.48
N ILE A 132 -8.41 -17.41 0.94
CA ILE A 132 -7.47 -16.36 1.33
C ILE A 132 -7.68 -15.97 2.80
N LEU A 133 -8.93 -15.80 3.24
CA LEU A 133 -9.27 -15.48 4.63
C LEU A 133 -8.81 -16.58 5.59
N GLU A 134 -9.05 -17.84 5.22
CA GLU A 134 -8.61 -18.98 6.00
C GLU A 134 -7.09 -19.04 6.11
N ALA A 135 -6.37 -18.81 5.00
CA ALA A 135 -4.91 -18.77 5.00
C ALA A 135 -4.36 -17.65 5.89
N ILE A 136 -4.97 -16.46 5.87
CA ILE A 136 -4.63 -15.35 6.76
C ILE A 136 -4.92 -15.68 8.22
N SER A 137 -6.02 -16.39 8.51
CA SER A 137 -6.39 -16.74 9.88
C SER A 137 -5.48 -17.80 10.51
N ARG A 138 -4.80 -18.61 9.70
CA ARG A 138 -3.87 -19.65 10.17
C ARG A 138 -2.45 -19.12 10.41
N ARG A 139 -2.19 -17.85 10.11
CA ARG A 139 -0.91 -17.16 10.25
C ARG A 139 -0.74 -16.53 11.63
#